data_AF-A0AA36IWB5-F1
#
_entry.id   AF-A0AA36IWB5-F1
#
_cell.length_a   1.000
_cell.length_b   1.000
_cell.length_c   1.000
_cell.angle_alpha   90.00
_cell.angle_beta   90.00
_cell.angle_gamma   90.00
#
_symmetry.space_group_name_H-M   'P 1'
#
loop_
_entity.id
_entity.type
_entity.pdbx_description
1 polymer ?
#
loop_
_entity_poly.entity_id
_entity_poly.type
_entity_poly.pdbx_seq_one_letter_code
_entity_poly.pdbx_strand_id
1 'polypeptide(L)'
;MTEAFFSALPAEEFESFETELREALINAATRAQELGLPGARFPLQQWIDRRLGGELKAVQDPRGQCEITLLTGSGGAGTSATGAPAAAVGLEAFFSSLSQDSFSKEEEALREAIFDFLAAWTSPDLAKLVDLSSDQNVKAHCKFLPPPVRLQDWVERRIGGEVEFQKDHRGQEVVQVLPEAKKIVAEKFTALRRHAMNAGKANPFPAVGAVGKGGKGVAKGAKGPVPSKEQWLEALPQDELTGEELALRQSVLDWLDVWSKRPGKGKGAAPLIGDVVNDPRVGFCRSALLPQNVSLKDWIEARIGGEVELKTNQRGQVEVHRSGASSGTAPPDASTILDQLPEEALSDEEVALRQAVLNLLSRGGCNIFAMNGHPAVLSAKRRFLPDEVPLRDWIDRRIGGEVEVTAKDWVCKRSEEEPAKNPAAHGTGAAGAPAAPAGKGNGKFEPKGKVDAPPRVGVDSTRMIADNFFKSLPADSFTPAEDMLRDSILAFLENWTEEEAPTLAKAMLDAMVRQCKANVLPKGNVVSLKEWIERRLGGELEIVRNEKGNLVIGIRGDPEPAKRGASQDWDQGPGKAARAE
;
A
#
# COMPACT_ATOMS: atom_id res chain seq x y z
N MET A 1 20.17 -19.48 -28.05
CA MET A 1 21.57 -19.04 -27.99
C MET A 1 22.43 -19.99 -27.18
N THR A 2 21.97 -20.47 -26.00
CA THR A 2 22.68 -21.46 -25.18
C THR A 2 22.99 -22.78 -25.90
N GLU A 3 22.01 -23.42 -26.57
CA GLU A 3 22.28 -24.67 -27.31
C GLU A 3 23.24 -24.50 -28.49
N ALA A 4 23.22 -23.34 -29.15
CA ALA A 4 24.14 -23.04 -30.25
C ALA A 4 25.58 -22.85 -29.75
N PHE A 5 25.76 -22.30 -28.55
CA PHE A 5 27.07 -22.19 -27.90
C PHE A 5 27.62 -23.59 -27.57
N PHE A 6 26.85 -24.43 -26.87
CA PHE A 6 27.29 -25.78 -26.54
C PHE A 6 27.51 -26.68 -27.76
N SER A 7 26.75 -26.48 -28.83
CA SER A 7 26.94 -27.20 -30.10
C SER A 7 28.18 -26.73 -30.89
N ALA A 8 28.72 -25.56 -30.56
CA ALA A 8 29.92 -25.03 -31.19
C ALA A 8 31.22 -25.44 -30.46
N LEU A 9 31.12 -25.98 -29.26
CA LEU A 9 32.28 -26.47 -28.51
C LEU A 9 32.75 -27.82 -29.06
N PRO A 10 34.07 -28.09 -29.10
CA PRO A 10 34.61 -29.38 -29.51
C PRO A 10 34.07 -30.50 -28.61
N ALA A 11 33.55 -31.58 -29.21
CA ALA A 11 32.92 -32.65 -28.44
C ALA A 11 33.90 -33.50 -27.60
N GLU A 12 35.20 -33.48 -27.94
CA GLU A 12 36.19 -34.40 -27.35
C GLU A 12 37.29 -33.72 -26.52
N GLU A 13 37.40 -32.38 -26.57
CA GLU A 13 38.45 -31.65 -25.86
C GLU A 13 37.87 -30.41 -25.18
N PHE A 14 38.14 -30.26 -23.89
CA PHE A 14 37.86 -29.01 -23.17
C PHE A 14 38.85 -27.95 -23.63
N GLU A 15 38.34 -26.75 -23.93
CA GLU A 15 39.20 -25.60 -24.11
C GLU A 15 39.91 -25.24 -22.78
N SER A 16 40.97 -24.44 -22.85
CA SER A 16 41.77 -24.09 -21.67
C SER A 16 40.93 -23.43 -20.57
N PHE A 17 40.02 -22.53 -20.95
CA PHE A 17 39.14 -21.85 -19.99
C PHE A 17 38.13 -22.81 -19.33
N GLU A 18 37.65 -23.82 -20.06
CA GLU A 18 36.75 -24.84 -19.51
C GLU A 18 37.48 -25.72 -18.51
N THR A 19 38.74 -26.04 -18.79
CA THR A 19 39.61 -26.78 -17.88
C THR A 19 39.85 -26.00 -16.59
N GLU A 20 40.14 -24.70 -16.68
CA GLU A 20 40.32 -23.81 -15.53
C GLU A 20 39.03 -23.69 -14.69
N LEU A 21 37.88 -23.47 -15.34
CA LEU A 21 36.59 -23.39 -14.66
C LEU A 21 36.23 -24.71 -13.97
N ARG A 22 36.45 -25.84 -14.64
CA ARG A 22 36.25 -27.18 -14.09
C ARG A 22 37.10 -27.39 -12.85
N GLU A 23 38.39 -27.06 -12.90
CA GLU A 23 39.29 -27.22 -11.77
C GLU A 23 38.88 -26.32 -10.59
N ALA A 24 38.51 -25.06 -10.84
CA ALA A 24 38.01 -24.16 -9.82
C ALA A 24 36.74 -24.70 -9.12
N LEU A 25 35.80 -25.26 -9.89
CA LEU A 25 34.57 -25.86 -9.35
C LEU A 25 34.86 -27.13 -8.53
N ILE A 26 35.79 -27.98 -8.98
CA ILE A 26 36.22 -29.17 -8.23
C ILE A 26 36.88 -28.77 -6.91
N ASN A 27 37.75 -27.76 -6.93
CA ASN A 27 38.42 -27.25 -5.74
C ASN A 27 37.40 -26.67 -4.74
N ALA A 28 36.41 -25.90 -5.23
CA ALA A 28 35.34 -25.37 -4.39
C ALA A 28 34.48 -26.48 -3.75
N ALA A 29 34.13 -27.52 -4.52
CA ALA A 29 33.38 -28.67 -4.01
C ALA A 29 34.19 -29.47 -2.96
N THR A 30 35.48 -29.67 -3.21
CA THR A 30 36.38 -30.38 -2.27
C THR A 30 36.49 -29.61 -0.95
N ARG A 31 36.66 -28.28 -1.00
CA ARG A 31 36.67 -27.45 0.21
C ARG A 31 35.33 -27.45 0.94
N ALA A 32 34.21 -27.43 0.22
CA ALA A 32 32.88 -27.57 0.83
C ALA A 32 32.74 -28.87 1.62
N GLN A 33 33.29 -29.96 1.09
CA GLN A 33 33.32 -31.27 1.75
C GLN A 33 34.22 -31.26 3.01
N GLU A 34 35.42 -30.70 2.92
CA GLU A 34 36.34 -30.58 4.06
C GLU A 34 35.77 -29.73 5.20
N LEU A 35 34.99 -28.69 4.87
CA LEU A 35 34.32 -27.83 5.85
C LEU A 35 33.06 -28.48 6.46
N GLY A 36 32.72 -29.71 6.06
CA GLY A 36 31.56 -30.42 6.59
C GLY A 36 30.22 -29.77 6.23
N LEU A 37 30.14 -29.08 5.09
CA LEU A 37 28.86 -28.50 4.67
C LEU A 37 27.81 -29.60 4.45
N PRO A 38 26.56 -29.41 4.91
CA PRO A 38 25.51 -30.43 4.81
C PRO A 38 25.33 -30.92 3.36
N GLY A 39 25.57 -32.22 3.14
CA GLY A 39 25.45 -32.84 1.82
C GLY A 39 26.60 -32.55 0.85
N ALA A 40 27.72 -31.98 1.32
CA ALA A 40 28.91 -31.66 0.54
C ALA A 40 28.63 -30.80 -0.73
N ARG A 41 27.55 -30.01 -0.69
CA ARG A 41 27.16 -29.12 -1.79
C ARG A 41 27.73 -27.73 -1.56
N PHE A 42 28.45 -27.20 -2.54
CA PHE A 42 28.88 -25.81 -2.54
C PHE A 42 27.74 -24.91 -3.06
N PRO A 43 27.19 -23.97 -2.26
CA PRO A 43 26.07 -23.14 -2.68
C PRO A 43 26.54 -22.00 -3.59
N LEU A 44 26.96 -22.34 -4.82
CA LEU A 44 27.64 -21.44 -5.76
C LEU A 44 26.89 -20.13 -5.98
N GLN A 45 25.57 -20.18 -6.18
CA GLN A 45 24.75 -18.97 -6.36
C GLN A 45 24.79 -18.04 -5.13
N GLN A 46 24.59 -18.57 -3.93
CA GLN A 46 24.64 -17.77 -2.71
C GLN A 46 26.03 -17.21 -2.45
N TRP A 47 27.08 -17.97 -2.80
CA TRP A 47 28.45 -17.50 -2.68
C TRP A 47 28.74 -16.37 -3.67
N ILE A 48 28.33 -16.48 -4.93
CA ILE A 48 28.43 -15.41 -5.93
C ILE A 48 27.69 -14.18 -5.43
N ASP A 49 26.43 -14.32 -5.02
CA ASP A 49 25.62 -13.19 -4.59
C ASP A 49 26.19 -12.48 -3.34
N ARG A 50 26.74 -13.24 -2.39
CA ARG A 50 27.26 -12.70 -1.11
C ARG A 50 28.70 -12.20 -1.17
N ARG A 51 29.54 -12.73 -2.08
CA ARG A 51 30.98 -12.45 -2.11
C ARG A 51 31.42 -11.73 -3.38
N LEU A 52 30.72 -11.94 -4.49
CA LEU A 52 31.02 -11.37 -5.80
C LEU A 52 29.92 -10.44 -6.34
N GLY A 53 28.92 -10.08 -5.53
CA GLY A 53 27.68 -9.38 -5.93
C GLY A 53 27.83 -7.99 -6.60
N GLY A 54 29.05 -7.55 -6.91
CA GLY A 54 29.34 -6.40 -7.76
C GLY A 54 29.89 -6.73 -9.16
N GLU A 55 30.39 -7.94 -9.38
CA GLU A 55 31.05 -8.37 -10.63
C GLU A 55 30.19 -9.37 -11.41
N LEU A 56 29.65 -10.36 -10.68
CA LEU A 56 28.83 -11.43 -11.23
C LEU A 56 27.46 -11.42 -10.58
N LYS A 57 26.44 -11.74 -11.37
CA LYS A 57 25.08 -11.99 -10.88
C LYS A 57 24.65 -13.38 -11.30
N ALA A 58 24.23 -14.20 -10.34
CA ALA A 58 23.62 -15.49 -10.61
C ALA A 58 22.09 -15.35 -10.61
N VAL A 59 21.46 -15.42 -11.77
CA VAL A 59 20.01 -15.31 -11.94
C VAL A 59 19.45 -16.69 -12.24
N GLN A 60 18.42 -17.10 -11.49
CA GLN A 60 17.67 -18.31 -11.83
C GLN A 60 16.52 -17.93 -12.76
N ASP A 61 16.45 -18.56 -13.93
CA ASP A 61 15.35 -18.37 -14.87
C ASP A 61 14.06 -19.07 -14.38
N PRO A 62 12.89 -18.81 -15.01
CA PRO A 62 11.63 -19.47 -14.63
C PRO A 62 11.62 -21.00 -14.79
N ARG A 63 12.63 -21.58 -15.46
CA ARG A 63 12.79 -23.02 -15.66
C ARG A 63 13.72 -23.64 -14.61
N GLY A 64 14.25 -22.83 -13.69
CA GLY A 64 15.16 -23.27 -12.63
C GLY A 64 16.63 -23.32 -13.06
N GLN A 65 16.97 -22.88 -14.28
CA GLN A 65 18.35 -22.84 -14.78
C GLN A 65 19.06 -21.60 -14.22
N CYS A 66 20.28 -21.77 -13.72
CA CYS A 66 21.08 -20.69 -13.20
C CYS A 66 21.97 -20.11 -14.31
N GLU A 67 21.77 -18.85 -14.64
CA GLU A 67 22.63 -18.08 -15.54
C GLU A 67 23.53 -17.16 -14.72
N ILE A 68 24.84 -17.25 -14.93
CA ILE A 68 25.82 -16.34 -14.33
C ILE A 68 26.15 -15.27 -15.36
N THR A 69 25.76 -14.03 -15.09
CA THR A 69 25.97 -12.90 -15.99
C THR A 69 27.01 -11.96 -15.39
N LEU A 70 28.02 -11.61 -16.19
CA LEU A 70 28.92 -10.52 -15.85
C LEU A 70 28.12 -9.21 -15.85
N LEU A 71 28.16 -8.47 -14.75
CA LEU A 71 27.54 -7.15 -14.65
C LEU A 71 28.42 -6.14 -15.39
N THR A 72 28.46 -6.21 -16.72
CA THR A 72 29.09 -5.19 -17.54
C THR A 72 28.30 -3.89 -17.39
N GLY A 73 28.89 -2.89 -16.74
CA GLY A 73 28.29 -1.58 -16.53
C GLY A 73 27.86 -0.93 -17.86
N SER A 74 26.59 -1.09 -18.20
CA SER A 74 25.99 -0.49 -19.40
C SER A 74 25.71 0.99 -19.15
N GLY A 75 26.66 1.85 -19.53
CA GLY A 75 26.48 3.29 -19.55
C GLY A 75 27.58 4.05 -20.30
N GLY A 76 27.40 4.22 -21.62
CA GLY A 76 27.86 5.40 -22.36
C GLY A 76 29.27 5.39 -22.96
N ALA A 77 29.33 5.27 -24.28
CA ALA A 77 30.55 5.40 -25.08
C ALA A 77 31.14 6.82 -25.04
N GLY A 78 32.45 6.90 -24.80
CA GLY A 78 33.23 8.13 -24.87
C GLY A 78 34.69 7.92 -24.43
N THR A 79 35.48 7.28 -25.29
CA THR A 79 36.96 7.27 -25.37
C THR A 79 37.78 7.79 -24.18
N SER A 80 38.35 6.90 -23.37
CA SER A 80 39.81 6.77 -23.17
C SER A 80 40.14 5.71 -22.11
N ALA A 81 41.24 5.01 -22.36
CA ALA A 81 41.72 3.86 -21.62
C ALA A 81 42.19 4.20 -20.18
N THR A 82 42.24 3.16 -19.34
CA THR A 82 42.75 3.09 -17.96
C THR A 82 41.91 3.76 -16.87
N GLY A 83 40.84 3.07 -16.43
CA GLY A 83 40.13 3.39 -15.19
C GLY A 83 39.28 2.21 -14.72
N ALA A 84 39.66 1.58 -13.61
CA ALA A 84 38.79 0.64 -12.89
C ALA A 84 37.48 1.36 -12.48
N PRO A 85 36.34 0.63 -12.36
CA PRO A 85 35.05 1.26 -12.11
C PRO A 85 35.03 1.93 -10.72
N ALA A 86 35.09 3.26 -10.71
CA ALA A 86 35.22 4.12 -9.52
C ALA A 86 34.13 3.92 -8.46
N ALA A 87 32.99 3.31 -8.80
CA ALA A 87 31.89 3.06 -7.86
C ALA A 87 32.16 1.88 -6.90
N ALA A 88 32.74 0.78 -7.40
CA ALA A 88 33.10 -0.38 -6.56
C ALA A 88 34.33 -0.06 -5.69
N VAL A 89 35.27 0.71 -6.25
CA VAL A 89 36.42 1.23 -5.50
C VAL A 89 35.96 2.10 -4.33
N GLY A 90 34.88 2.86 -4.50
CA GLY A 90 34.34 3.72 -3.44
C GLY A 90 33.80 2.95 -2.23
N LEU A 91 33.14 1.80 -2.44
CA LEU A 91 32.55 1.01 -1.34
C LEU A 91 33.64 0.35 -0.48
N GLU A 92 34.57 -0.37 -1.10
CA GLU A 92 35.65 -1.04 -0.36
C GLU A 92 36.63 -0.05 0.27
N ALA A 93 36.92 1.07 -0.40
CA ALA A 93 37.75 2.12 0.18
C ALA A 93 37.11 2.72 1.44
N PHE A 94 35.79 2.92 1.44
CA PHE A 94 35.08 3.39 2.63
C PHE A 94 35.21 2.40 3.79
N PHE A 95 34.86 1.12 3.60
CA PHE A 95 34.93 0.15 4.69
C PHE A 95 36.37 -0.14 5.15
N SER A 96 37.35 -0.08 4.24
CA SER A 96 38.78 -0.21 4.58
C SER A 96 39.33 0.99 5.35
N SER A 97 38.68 2.16 5.25
CA SER A 97 39.04 3.35 6.02
C SER A 97 38.51 3.33 7.45
N LEU A 98 37.54 2.48 7.76
CA LEU A 98 36.97 2.33 9.09
C LEU A 98 37.83 1.40 9.96
N SER A 99 37.96 1.73 11.25
CA SER A 99 38.66 0.88 12.23
C SER A 99 37.91 -0.45 12.40
N GLN A 100 38.60 -1.59 12.36
CA GLN A 100 37.95 -2.89 12.56
C GLN A 100 37.60 -3.16 14.02
N ASP A 101 38.37 -2.60 14.96
CA ASP A 101 38.26 -2.92 16.39
C ASP A 101 37.45 -1.89 17.20
N SER A 102 37.03 -0.79 16.55
CA SER A 102 36.29 0.28 17.21
C SER A 102 35.32 0.97 16.25
N PHE A 103 34.19 1.41 16.81
CA PHE A 103 33.27 2.29 16.11
C PHE A 103 33.71 3.75 16.30
N SER A 104 33.67 4.52 15.22
CA SER A 104 33.65 5.98 15.32
C SER A 104 32.39 6.46 16.05
N LYS A 105 32.37 7.74 16.46
CA LYS A 105 31.23 8.31 17.18
C LYS A 105 29.96 8.29 16.33
N GLU A 106 30.11 8.50 15.03
CA GLU A 106 29.03 8.50 14.05
C GLU A 106 28.48 7.08 13.84
N GLU A 107 29.37 6.07 13.77
CA GLU A 107 28.99 4.66 13.69
C GLU A 107 28.25 4.19 14.94
N GLU A 108 28.75 4.54 16.13
CA GLU A 108 28.11 4.21 17.40
C GLU A 108 26.72 4.85 17.48
N ALA A 109 26.58 6.11 17.03
CA ALA A 109 25.28 6.78 17.02
C ALA A 109 24.27 6.11 16.06
N LEU A 110 24.71 5.64 14.89
CA LEU A 110 23.83 4.89 13.98
C LEU A 110 23.46 3.51 14.56
N ARG A 111 24.43 2.80 15.15
CA ARG A 111 24.21 1.54 15.86
C ARG A 111 23.17 1.69 16.98
N GLU A 112 23.33 2.71 17.82
CA GLU A 112 22.41 3.03 18.90
C GLU A 112 21.01 3.38 18.40
N ALA A 113 20.91 4.16 17.31
CA ALA A 113 19.64 4.49 16.69
C ALA A 113 18.91 3.26 16.12
N ILE A 114 19.64 2.31 15.54
CA ILE A 114 19.08 1.03 15.08
C ILE A 114 18.53 0.22 16.26
N PHE A 115 19.25 0.16 17.38
CA PHE A 115 18.76 -0.55 18.56
C PHE A 115 17.59 0.14 19.26
N ASP A 116 17.55 1.47 19.27
CA ASP A 116 16.38 2.21 19.78
C ASP A 116 15.14 1.95 18.92
N PHE A 117 15.30 1.93 17.60
CA PHE A 117 14.22 1.54 16.68
C PHE A 117 13.72 0.12 16.96
N LEU A 118 14.64 -0.86 17.07
CA LEU A 118 14.29 -2.25 17.34
C LEU A 118 13.64 -2.44 18.72
N ALA A 119 14.06 -1.65 19.71
CA ALA A 119 13.43 -1.64 21.03
C ALA A 119 12.03 -1.00 21.00
N ALA A 120 11.82 0.05 20.20
CA ALA A 120 10.53 0.71 20.06
C ALA A 120 9.56 -0.04 19.12
N TRP A 121 10.02 -1.07 18.42
CA TRP A 121 9.22 -1.84 17.47
C TRP A 121 8.13 -2.65 18.20
N THR A 122 6.86 -2.39 17.85
CA THR A 122 5.69 -2.98 18.52
C THR A 122 4.93 -3.98 17.65
N SER A 123 5.27 -4.10 16.38
CA SER A 123 4.59 -5.04 15.48
C SER A 123 4.92 -6.49 15.89
N PRO A 124 3.95 -7.42 15.83
CA PRO A 124 4.23 -8.84 16.01
C PRO A 124 5.09 -9.41 14.87
N ASP A 125 5.09 -8.76 13.70
CA ASP A 125 5.95 -9.13 12.57
C ASP A 125 7.38 -8.59 12.78
N LEU A 126 8.39 -9.32 12.28
CA LEU A 126 9.78 -8.84 12.25
C LEU A 126 9.87 -7.52 11.46
N ALA A 127 10.64 -6.57 11.97
CA ALA A 127 10.92 -5.31 11.30
C ALA A 127 11.62 -5.59 9.96
N LYS A 128 11.29 -4.83 8.91
CA LYS A 128 11.92 -4.97 7.59
C LYS A 128 13.00 -3.92 7.39
N LEU A 129 13.92 -4.15 6.44
CA LEU A 129 14.91 -3.13 6.05
C LEU A 129 14.26 -1.80 5.63
N VAL A 130 13.09 -1.87 4.97
CA VAL A 130 12.33 -0.67 4.60
C VAL A 130 11.79 0.09 5.82
N ASP A 131 11.40 -0.62 6.88
CA ASP A 131 10.92 0.01 8.12
C ASP A 131 12.09 0.69 8.84
N LEU A 132 13.22 -0.02 8.95
CA LEU A 132 14.45 0.48 9.57
C LEU A 132 15.01 1.72 8.85
N SER A 133 15.03 1.71 7.52
CA SER A 133 15.52 2.86 6.71
C SER A 133 14.55 4.04 6.64
N SER A 134 13.27 3.82 6.96
CA SER A 134 12.24 4.88 7.01
C SER A 134 12.17 5.58 8.38
N ASP A 135 12.76 4.98 9.41
CA ASP A 135 12.87 5.58 10.73
C ASP A 135 13.69 6.88 10.67
N GLN A 136 13.19 7.95 11.32
CA GLN A 136 13.83 9.26 11.22
C GLN A 136 15.14 9.32 11.98
N ASN A 137 15.25 8.62 13.11
CA ASN A 137 16.45 8.62 13.92
C ASN A 137 17.56 7.88 13.18
N VAL A 138 17.26 6.67 12.67
CA VAL A 138 18.18 5.91 11.83
C VAL A 138 18.59 6.71 10.59
N LYS A 139 17.64 7.34 9.88
CA LYS A 139 17.91 8.15 8.69
C LYS A 139 18.77 9.38 8.99
N ALA A 140 18.58 10.03 10.14
CA ALA A 140 19.40 11.17 10.55
C ALA A 140 20.87 10.76 10.74
N HIS A 141 21.10 9.55 11.26
CA HIS A 141 22.43 9.00 11.46
C HIS A 141 23.01 8.33 10.21
N CYS A 142 22.22 7.97 9.20
CA CYS A 142 22.75 7.48 7.91
C CYS A 142 23.52 8.53 7.10
N LYS A 143 23.53 9.81 7.51
CA LYS A 143 24.19 10.91 6.77
C LYS A 143 25.71 10.75 6.65
N PHE A 144 26.36 9.96 7.51
CA PHE A 144 27.80 9.70 7.39
C PHE A 144 28.11 8.62 6.35
N LEU A 145 27.13 7.82 5.94
CA LEU A 145 27.31 6.80 4.91
C LEU A 145 27.46 7.50 3.54
N PRO A 146 28.55 7.25 2.81
CA PRO A 146 28.67 7.74 1.44
C PRO A 146 27.50 7.24 0.57
N PRO A 147 27.06 8.00 -0.45
CA PRO A 147 25.95 7.59 -1.32
C PRO A 147 25.99 6.16 -1.89
N PRO A 148 27.15 5.57 -2.25
CA PRO A 148 27.18 4.18 -2.74
C PRO A 148 27.01 3.13 -1.63
N VAL A 149 27.16 3.49 -0.35
CA VAL A 149 27.09 2.57 0.79
C VAL A 149 25.66 2.53 1.32
N ARG A 150 25.00 1.38 1.21
CA ARG A 150 23.64 1.22 1.73
C ARG A 150 23.69 0.92 3.22
N LEU A 151 22.58 1.23 3.91
CA LEU A 151 22.41 0.88 5.32
C LEU A 151 22.60 -0.63 5.56
N GLN A 152 22.06 -1.47 4.66
CA GLN A 152 22.23 -2.92 4.72
C GLN A 152 23.71 -3.33 4.70
N ASP A 153 24.48 -2.84 3.71
CA ASP A 153 25.90 -3.18 3.56
C ASP A 153 26.70 -2.78 4.82
N TRP A 154 26.38 -1.62 5.39
CA TRP A 154 27.01 -1.15 6.62
C TRP A 154 26.66 -2.04 7.81
N VAL A 155 25.38 -2.36 8.01
CA VAL A 155 24.91 -3.21 9.12
C VAL A 155 25.56 -4.59 9.04
N GLU A 156 25.54 -5.24 7.86
CA GLU A 156 26.13 -6.57 7.68
C GLU A 156 27.65 -6.60 7.92
N ARG A 157 28.37 -5.56 7.51
CA ARG A 157 29.84 -5.50 7.67
C ARG A 157 30.30 -5.04 9.05
N ARG A 158 29.53 -4.16 9.71
CA ARG A 158 29.98 -3.47 10.94
C ARG A 158 29.34 -4.02 12.19
N ILE A 159 28.06 -4.38 12.13
CA ILE A 159 27.31 -4.96 13.26
C ILE A 159 26.65 -6.29 12.88
N GLY A 160 27.21 -7.01 11.89
CA GLY A 160 26.65 -8.28 11.40
C GLY A 160 26.63 -9.41 12.43
N GLY A 161 27.40 -9.29 13.51
CA GLY A 161 27.33 -10.18 14.67
C GLY A 161 26.22 -9.84 15.67
N GLU A 162 25.54 -8.70 15.48
CA GLU A 162 24.49 -8.18 16.35
C GLU A 162 23.13 -8.16 15.64
N VAL A 163 23.14 -7.77 14.37
CA VAL A 163 21.95 -7.63 13.53
C VAL A 163 22.25 -8.27 12.16
N GLU A 164 21.38 -9.18 11.73
CA GLU A 164 21.46 -9.82 10.42
C GLU A 164 20.17 -9.54 9.62
N PHE A 165 20.28 -9.41 8.29
CA PHE A 165 19.12 -9.43 7.42
C PHE A 165 18.90 -10.83 6.86
N GLN A 166 17.69 -11.36 7.05
CA GLN A 166 17.29 -12.61 6.45
C GLN A 166 16.17 -12.37 5.45
N LYS A 167 16.16 -13.14 4.36
CA LYS A 167 15.02 -13.14 3.43
C LYS A 167 13.94 -14.02 4.02
N ASP A 168 12.76 -13.44 4.25
CA ASP A 168 11.59 -14.20 4.65
C ASP A 168 11.10 -15.12 3.50
N HIS A 169 10.03 -15.88 3.74
CA HIS A 169 9.39 -16.74 2.73
C HIS A 169 8.89 -15.99 1.48
N ARG A 170 8.97 -14.66 1.45
CA ARG A 170 8.55 -13.77 0.36
C ARG A 170 9.75 -13.13 -0.35
N GLY A 171 10.97 -13.43 0.10
CA GLY A 171 12.18 -12.76 -0.35
C GLY A 171 12.34 -11.34 0.19
N GLN A 172 11.55 -10.91 1.18
CA GLN A 172 11.71 -9.60 1.84
C GLN A 172 12.79 -9.69 2.92
N GLU A 173 13.63 -8.67 2.98
CA GLU A 173 14.69 -8.58 4.00
C GLU A 173 14.10 -8.13 5.34
N VAL A 174 14.03 -9.08 6.26
CA VAL A 174 13.63 -8.89 7.65
C VAL A 174 14.87 -8.77 8.54
N VAL A 175 14.81 -7.86 9.50
CA VAL A 175 15.84 -7.61 10.49
C VAL A 175 15.73 -8.65 11.59
N GLN A 176 16.82 -9.37 11.84
CA GLN A 176 16.93 -10.35 12.90
C GLN A 176 17.98 -9.92 13.91
N VAL A 177 17.58 -9.85 15.18
CA VAL A 177 18.48 -9.55 16.30
C VAL A 177 19.16 -10.84 16.75
N LEU A 178 20.49 -10.89 16.62
CA LEU A 178 21.31 -12.03 17.04
C LEU A 178 21.44 -12.10 18.57
N PRO A 179 21.74 -13.29 19.14
CA PRO A 179 21.81 -13.49 20.60
C PRO A 179 22.62 -12.45 21.37
N GLU A 180 23.73 -11.99 20.78
CA GLU A 180 24.66 -11.01 21.31
C GLU A 180 23.99 -9.65 21.57
N ALA A 181 23.07 -9.24 20.69
CA ALA A 181 22.38 -7.96 20.76
C ALA A 181 21.03 -8.00 21.48
N LYS A 182 20.46 -9.19 21.72
CA LYS A 182 19.15 -9.33 22.40
C LYS A 182 19.14 -8.67 23.77
N LYS A 183 20.24 -8.74 24.52
CA LYS A 183 20.38 -8.09 25.83
C LYS A 183 20.32 -6.56 25.71
N ILE A 184 21.00 -6.00 24.73
CA ILE A 184 21.04 -4.55 24.48
C ILE A 184 19.64 -4.04 24.14
N VAL A 185 18.94 -4.71 23.21
CA VAL A 185 17.57 -4.35 22.81
C VAL A 185 16.60 -4.48 24.00
N ALA A 186 16.72 -5.52 24.83
CA ALA A 186 15.89 -5.70 26.02
C ALA A 186 16.12 -4.62 27.10
N GLU A 187 17.38 -4.21 27.31
CA GLU A 187 17.74 -3.12 28.22
C GLU A 187 17.19 -1.78 27.73
N LYS A 188 17.34 -1.49 26.43
CA LYS A 188 16.74 -0.29 25.79
C LYS A 188 15.22 -0.29 25.86
N PHE A 189 14.56 -1.42 25.60
CA PHE A 189 13.12 -1.54 25.74
C PHE A 189 12.66 -1.24 27.18
N THR A 190 13.40 -1.76 28.17
CA THR A 190 13.14 -1.50 29.59
C THR A 190 13.34 -0.03 29.94
N ALA A 191 14.40 0.60 29.42
CA ALA A 191 14.68 2.01 29.60
C ALA A 191 13.58 2.89 28.98
N LEU A 192 13.17 2.61 27.74
CA LEU A 192 12.06 3.28 27.06
C LEU A 192 10.75 3.16 27.85
N ARG A 193 10.44 1.96 28.35
CA ARG A 193 9.23 1.74 29.16
C ARG A 193 9.30 2.47 30.50
N ARG A 194 10.47 2.54 31.13
CA ARG A 194 10.68 3.32 32.37
C ARG A 194 10.51 4.81 32.10
N HIS A 195 11.06 5.32 31.00
CA HIS A 195 10.88 6.70 30.60
C HIS A 195 9.39 7.02 30.34
N ALA A 196 8.66 6.15 29.64
CA ALA A 196 7.22 6.32 29.44
C ALA A 196 6.43 6.34 30.76
N MET A 197 6.77 5.45 31.72
CA MET A 197 6.12 5.43 33.04
C MET A 197 6.48 6.63 33.92
N ASN A 198 7.69 7.18 33.78
CA ASN A 198 8.12 8.35 34.53
C ASN A 198 7.55 9.65 33.92
N ALA A 199 7.46 9.72 32.59
CA ALA A 199 6.81 10.82 31.89
C ALA A 199 5.34 10.96 32.34
N GLY A 200 4.62 9.83 32.47
CA GLY A 200 3.25 9.82 32.98
C GLY A 200 3.07 10.13 34.48
N LYS A 201 4.16 10.32 35.25
CA LYS A 201 4.11 10.69 36.68
C LYS A 201 4.69 12.08 36.98
N ALA A 202 5.39 12.68 36.03
CA ALA A 202 6.00 14.00 36.19
C ALA A 202 5.04 15.10 35.75
N ASN A 203 3.89 15.21 36.43
CA ASN A 203 3.18 16.48 36.51
C ASN A 203 2.34 16.57 37.81
N PRO A 204 2.92 17.01 38.95
CA PRO A 204 2.18 17.71 39.95
C PRO A 204 2.14 19.19 39.53
N PHE A 205 0.94 19.69 39.21
CA PHE A 205 0.65 21.12 39.34
C PHE A 205 1.22 21.63 40.68
N PRO A 206 1.73 22.88 40.74
CA PRO A 206 2.28 23.42 41.98
C PRO A 206 1.17 23.58 43.03
N ALA A 207 1.11 22.64 43.97
CA ALA A 207 0.33 22.80 45.19
C ALA A 207 1.04 23.84 46.06
N VAL A 208 0.43 25.03 46.11
CA VAL A 208 0.70 26.04 47.12
C VAL A 208 0.40 25.44 48.50
N GLY A 209 1.46 25.17 49.26
CA GLY A 209 1.49 25.09 50.72
C GLY A 209 0.80 23.91 51.39
N ALA A 210 1.58 23.01 52.01
CA ALA A 210 1.35 22.58 53.39
C ALA A 210 2.47 21.67 53.91
N VAL A 211 3.02 22.09 55.04
CA VAL A 211 3.87 21.37 55.98
C VAL A 211 3.19 20.10 56.48
N GLY A 212 3.93 18.98 56.63
CA GLY A 212 3.44 17.87 57.47
C GLY A 212 4.12 16.52 57.27
N LYS A 213 5.03 16.19 58.18
CA LYS A 213 5.71 14.89 58.37
C LYS A 213 4.75 13.74 58.69
N GLY A 214 5.06 12.56 58.15
CA GLY A 214 5.06 11.29 58.88
C GLY A 214 3.82 10.40 58.77
N GLY A 215 4.01 9.15 58.34
CA GLY A 215 3.02 8.08 58.51
C GLY A 215 3.17 6.92 57.54
N LYS A 216 3.85 5.85 57.97
CA LYS A 216 3.77 4.52 57.36
C LYS A 216 2.36 3.96 57.63
N GLY A 217 1.60 3.68 56.58
CA GLY A 217 0.32 2.98 56.67
C GLY A 217 -0.11 2.44 55.31
N VAL A 218 -0.09 1.12 55.18
CA VAL A 218 -0.60 0.38 54.01
C VAL A 218 -2.12 0.48 54.03
N ALA A 219 -2.69 1.34 53.18
CA ALA A 219 -4.12 1.39 52.93
C ALA A 219 -4.38 1.20 51.43
N LYS A 220 -5.31 0.29 51.11
CA LYS A 220 -5.92 0.11 49.79
C LYS A 220 -6.56 1.45 49.39
N GLY A 221 -5.82 2.24 48.63
CA GLY A 221 -6.24 3.58 48.22
C GLY A 221 -7.48 3.52 47.35
N ALA A 222 -8.54 4.16 47.82
CA ALA A 222 -9.67 4.55 46.99
C ALA A 222 -9.11 5.31 45.78
N LYS A 223 -9.30 4.78 44.57
CA LYS A 223 -9.02 5.53 43.34
C LYS A 223 -9.91 6.76 43.39
N GLY A 224 -9.29 7.94 43.52
CA GLY A 224 -10.02 9.20 43.43
C GLY A 224 -10.83 9.26 42.14
N PRO A 225 -11.91 10.05 42.11
CA PRO A 225 -12.73 10.21 40.91
C PRO A 225 -11.83 10.62 39.75
N VAL A 226 -11.84 9.82 38.69
CA VAL A 226 -11.15 10.15 37.43
C VAL A 226 -11.84 11.40 36.88
N PRO A 227 -11.11 12.49 36.59
CA PRO A 227 -11.72 13.70 36.05
C PRO A 227 -12.46 13.40 34.75
N SER A 228 -13.59 14.07 34.53
CA SER A 228 -14.33 13.93 33.28
C SER A 228 -13.49 14.43 32.10
N LYS A 229 -13.87 14.06 30.87
CA LYS A 229 -13.13 14.48 29.68
C LYS A 229 -13.12 16.02 29.55
N GLU A 230 -14.22 16.67 29.92
CA GLU A 230 -14.39 18.13 29.90
C GLU A 230 -13.47 18.78 30.93
N GLN A 231 -13.45 18.26 32.16
CA GLN A 231 -12.58 18.76 33.22
C GLN A 231 -11.11 18.65 32.84
N TRP A 232 -10.71 17.58 32.15
CA TRP A 232 -9.34 17.44 31.65
C TRP A 232 -9.01 18.46 30.56
N LEU A 233 -9.90 18.64 29.57
CA LEU A 233 -9.71 19.62 28.49
C LEU A 233 -9.69 21.07 29.00
N GLU A 234 -10.54 21.40 29.99
CA GLU A 234 -10.58 22.72 30.63
C GLU A 234 -9.34 23.01 31.49
N ALA A 235 -8.72 21.97 32.05
CA ALA A 235 -7.51 22.10 32.86
C ALA A 235 -6.24 22.38 32.04
N LEU A 236 -6.29 22.23 30.71
CA LEU A 236 -5.17 22.58 29.83
C LEU A 236 -5.05 24.10 29.66
N PRO A 237 -3.82 24.66 29.53
CA PRO A 237 -3.65 26.09 29.27
C PRO A 237 -4.37 26.51 27.98
N GLN A 238 -5.31 27.44 28.06
CA GLN A 238 -6.14 27.82 26.90
C GLN A 238 -5.34 28.58 25.84
N ASP A 239 -4.33 29.35 26.26
CA ASP A 239 -3.58 30.24 25.38
C ASP A 239 -2.32 29.59 24.77
N GLU A 240 -1.91 28.41 25.26
CA GLU A 240 -0.67 27.76 24.85
C GLU A 240 -0.84 26.24 24.75
N LEU A 241 -0.27 25.64 23.70
CA LEU A 241 -0.13 24.19 23.59
C LEU A 241 1.12 23.74 24.36
N THR A 242 0.96 22.77 25.25
CA THR A 242 2.09 22.12 25.92
C THR A 242 3.01 21.42 24.91
N GLY A 243 4.23 21.05 25.33
CA GLY A 243 5.19 20.38 24.43
C GLY A 243 4.66 19.06 23.84
N GLU A 244 3.91 18.29 24.61
CA GLU A 244 3.26 17.06 24.16
C GLU A 244 2.09 17.36 23.19
N GLU A 245 1.32 18.42 23.43
CA GLU A 245 0.28 18.90 22.50
C GLU A 245 0.87 19.37 21.18
N LEU A 246 1.98 20.09 21.20
CA LEU A 246 2.70 20.50 19.98
C LEU A 246 3.19 19.29 19.19
N ALA A 247 3.71 18.25 19.87
CA ALA A 247 4.14 17.01 19.22
C ALA A 247 2.97 16.25 18.57
N LEU A 248 1.83 16.15 19.26
CA LEU A 248 0.62 15.54 18.70
C LEU A 248 0.08 16.36 17.52
N ARG A 249 -0.02 17.68 17.67
CA ARG A 249 -0.42 18.61 16.60
C ARG A 249 0.44 18.42 15.35
N GLN A 250 1.76 18.50 15.52
CA GLN A 250 2.69 18.38 14.39
C GLN A 250 2.57 17.02 13.69
N SER A 251 2.42 15.94 14.46
CA SER A 251 2.24 14.59 13.89
C SER A 251 0.96 14.48 13.07
N VAL A 252 -0.14 15.09 13.51
CA VAL A 252 -1.40 15.12 12.74
C VAL A 252 -1.24 15.94 11.46
N LEU A 253 -0.59 17.10 11.51
CA LEU A 253 -0.36 17.96 10.35
C LEU A 253 0.57 17.30 9.32
N ASP A 254 1.69 16.71 9.76
CA ASP A 254 2.62 15.98 8.90
C ASP A 254 1.92 14.82 8.20
N TRP A 255 1.06 14.10 8.94
CA TRP A 255 0.29 13.00 8.38
C TRP A 255 -0.69 13.46 7.29
N LEU A 256 -1.39 14.57 7.51
CA LEU A 256 -2.29 15.16 6.50
C LEU A 256 -1.51 15.59 5.24
N ASP A 257 -0.29 16.10 5.41
CA ASP A 257 0.60 16.47 4.29
C ASP A 257 1.10 15.26 3.51
N VAL A 258 1.32 14.13 4.18
CA VAL A 258 1.63 12.87 3.51
C VAL A 258 0.39 12.31 2.81
N TRP A 259 -0.78 12.37 3.45
CA TRP A 259 -2.03 11.84 2.90
C TRP A 259 -2.40 12.51 1.59
N SER A 260 -2.34 13.84 1.53
CA SER A 260 -2.65 14.63 0.32
C SER A 260 -1.76 14.27 -0.89
N LYS A 261 -0.58 13.69 -0.65
CA LYS A 261 0.38 13.29 -1.69
C LYS A 261 0.26 11.83 -2.11
N ARG A 262 -0.56 11.00 -1.47
CA ARG A 262 -0.63 9.54 -1.75
C ARG A 262 -1.23 9.25 -3.13
N PRO A 263 -0.51 8.57 -4.05
CA PRO A 263 -1.09 8.12 -5.31
C PRO A 263 -2.06 6.95 -5.08
N GLY A 264 -3.24 6.99 -5.70
CA GLY A 264 -4.13 5.82 -5.83
C GLY A 264 -5.28 5.70 -4.82
N LYS A 265 -5.29 6.44 -3.71
CA LYS A 265 -6.56 6.71 -3.00
C LYS A 265 -7.23 7.85 -3.75
N GLY A 266 -8.45 7.64 -4.23
CA GLY A 266 -9.13 8.52 -5.19
C GLY A 266 -8.86 10.00 -4.91
N LYS A 267 -8.31 10.72 -5.89
CA LYS A 267 -8.01 12.16 -5.76
C LYS A 267 -9.26 12.85 -5.19
N GLY A 268 -9.14 13.43 -4.01
CA GLY A 268 -10.23 14.11 -3.31
C GLY A 268 -10.90 13.33 -2.17
N ALA A 269 -10.52 12.07 -1.90
CA ALA A 269 -11.01 11.37 -0.71
C ALA A 269 -10.34 11.93 0.55
N ALA A 270 -11.11 12.66 1.35
CA ALA A 270 -10.66 13.15 2.65
C ALA A 270 -10.32 11.97 3.57
N PRO A 271 -9.24 12.08 4.37
CA PRO A 271 -8.92 11.05 5.33
C PRO A 271 -9.97 10.96 6.44
N LEU A 272 -10.29 9.74 6.89
CA LEU A 272 -11.14 9.55 8.07
C LEU A 272 -10.31 9.74 9.35
N ILE A 273 -10.95 10.12 10.45
CA ILE A 273 -10.30 10.19 11.77
C ILE A 273 -9.69 8.85 12.17
N GLY A 274 -10.30 7.74 11.73
CA GLY A 274 -9.76 6.39 11.92
C GLY A 274 -8.45 6.15 11.17
N ASP A 275 -8.28 6.74 9.98
CA ASP A 275 -7.02 6.65 9.23
C ASP A 275 -5.90 7.40 9.96
N VAL A 276 -6.21 8.57 10.55
CA VAL A 276 -5.27 9.38 11.35
C VAL A 276 -4.81 8.59 12.58
N VAL A 277 -5.75 7.97 13.31
CA VAL A 277 -5.47 7.19 14.52
C VAL A 277 -4.60 5.97 14.25
N ASN A 278 -4.70 5.38 13.05
CA ASN A 278 -3.90 4.24 12.65
C ASN A 278 -2.46 4.61 12.24
N ASP A 279 -2.12 5.90 12.18
CA ASP A 279 -0.74 6.31 12.00
C ASP A 279 0.09 6.05 13.26
N PRO A 280 1.25 5.34 13.16
CA PRO A 280 2.05 5.01 14.32
C PRO A 280 2.55 6.23 15.11
N ARG A 281 2.89 7.34 14.45
CA ARG A 281 3.41 8.54 15.11
C ARG A 281 2.30 9.27 15.85
N VAL A 282 1.15 9.45 15.19
CA VAL A 282 -0.03 10.03 15.84
C VAL A 282 -0.47 9.14 17.01
N GLY A 283 -0.49 7.82 16.83
CA GLY A 283 -0.83 6.86 17.89
C GLY A 283 0.09 6.98 19.11
N PHE A 284 1.40 7.11 18.90
CA PHE A 284 2.39 7.32 19.96
C PHE A 284 2.14 8.62 20.71
N CYS A 285 2.10 9.77 20.01
CA CYS A 285 1.84 11.07 20.63
C CYS A 285 0.50 11.11 21.36
N ARG A 286 -0.53 10.48 20.79
CA ARG A 286 -1.86 10.37 21.40
C ARG A 286 -1.79 9.61 22.72
N SER A 287 -1.07 8.49 22.77
CA SER A 287 -0.95 7.68 23.99
C SER A 287 -0.11 8.33 25.08
N ALA A 288 0.80 9.22 24.70
CA ALA A 288 1.60 10.01 25.63
C ALA A 288 0.77 11.13 26.28
N LEU A 289 -0.02 11.84 25.47
CA LEU A 289 -0.75 13.03 25.91
C LEU A 289 -2.18 12.75 26.42
N LEU A 290 -2.99 11.98 25.67
CA LEU A 290 -4.43 11.90 25.90
C LEU A 290 -4.78 10.82 26.93
N PRO A 291 -5.56 11.14 27.97
CA PRO A 291 -6.19 10.14 28.81
C PRO A 291 -7.09 9.19 28.01
N GLN A 292 -7.30 7.97 28.52
CA GLN A 292 -8.11 6.96 27.83
C GLN A 292 -9.56 7.39 27.55
N ASN A 293 -10.09 8.35 28.31
CA ASN A 293 -11.45 8.88 28.15
C ASN A 293 -11.54 10.09 27.21
N VAL A 294 -10.43 10.58 26.66
CA VAL A 294 -10.39 11.72 25.74
C VAL A 294 -10.03 11.21 24.34
N SER A 295 -10.94 11.37 23.38
CA SER A 295 -10.68 10.94 22.01
C SER A 295 -9.81 11.95 21.26
N LEU A 296 -9.13 11.49 20.21
CA LEU A 296 -8.39 12.40 19.31
C LEU A 296 -9.33 13.43 18.67
N LYS A 297 -10.60 13.06 18.41
CA LYS A 297 -11.63 13.96 17.90
C LYS A 297 -11.89 15.11 18.88
N ASP A 298 -12.19 14.80 20.14
CA ASP A 298 -12.48 15.83 21.18
C ASP A 298 -11.29 16.78 21.33
N TRP A 299 -10.06 16.25 21.33
CA TRP A 299 -8.85 17.07 21.44
C TRP A 299 -8.61 17.97 20.22
N ILE A 300 -8.80 17.45 18.99
CA ILE A 300 -8.67 18.25 17.77
C ILE A 300 -9.65 19.43 17.80
N GLU A 301 -10.93 19.16 18.10
CA GLU A 301 -11.97 20.19 18.15
C GLU A 301 -11.66 21.27 19.21
N ALA A 302 -11.19 20.86 20.39
CA ALA A 302 -10.93 21.77 21.49
C ALA A 302 -9.62 22.58 21.34
N ARG A 303 -8.58 22.00 20.69
CA ARG A 303 -7.21 22.54 20.78
C ARG A 303 -6.63 23.03 19.47
N ILE A 304 -6.96 22.39 18.35
CA ILE A 304 -6.41 22.72 17.03
C ILE A 304 -7.48 22.88 15.95
N GLY A 305 -8.73 23.16 16.35
CA GLY A 305 -9.87 23.33 15.44
C GLY A 305 -9.69 24.46 14.41
N GLY A 306 -8.81 25.42 14.71
CA GLY A 306 -8.42 26.49 13.77
C GLY A 306 -7.50 26.02 12.63
N GLU A 307 -6.79 24.90 12.80
CA GLU A 307 -5.81 24.35 11.84
C GLU A 307 -6.25 23.03 11.22
N VAL A 308 -7.14 22.31 11.91
CA VAL A 308 -7.69 21.03 11.47
C VAL A 308 -9.21 21.09 11.61
N GLU A 309 -9.91 20.97 10.49
CA GLU A 309 -11.37 20.98 10.43
C GLU A 309 -11.88 19.53 10.41
N LEU A 310 -12.85 19.22 11.29
CA LEU A 310 -13.51 17.93 11.30
C LEU A 310 -14.89 18.04 10.65
N LYS A 311 -15.14 17.26 9.60
CA LYS A 311 -16.43 17.21 8.90
C LYS A 311 -17.05 15.84 9.01
N THR A 312 -18.33 15.77 9.35
CA THR A 312 -19.07 14.50 9.28
C THR A 312 -19.64 14.33 7.88
N ASN A 313 -19.27 13.26 7.19
CA ASN A 313 -19.76 13.00 5.85
C ASN A 313 -21.18 12.38 5.87
N GLN A 314 -21.76 12.17 4.68
CA GLN A 314 -23.13 11.61 4.54
C GLN A 314 -23.29 10.21 5.14
N ARG A 315 -22.18 9.50 5.42
CA ARG A 315 -22.17 8.18 6.03
C ARG A 315 -22.00 8.23 7.55
N GLY A 316 -21.99 9.42 8.15
CA GLY A 316 -21.75 9.62 9.58
C GLY A 316 -20.29 9.42 10.00
N GLN A 317 -19.35 9.34 9.05
CA GLN A 317 -17.92 9.20 9.35
C GLN A 317 -17.28 10.58 9.47
N VAL A 318 -16.35 10.74 10.40
CA VAL A 318 -15.63 12.00 10.62
C VAL A 318 -14.41 12.03 9.69
N GLU A 319 -14.44 12.94 8.73
CA GLU A 319 -13.34 13.32 7.85
C GLU A 319 -12.49 14.42 8.49
N VAL A 320 -11.19 14.37 8.24
CA VAL A 320 -10.20 15.30 8.80
C VAL A 320 -9.61 16.13 7.66
N HIS A 321 -9.74 17.44 7.74
CA HIS A 321 -9.29 18.39 6.72
C HIS A 321 -8.28 19.36 7.34
N ARG A 322 -7.29 19.80 6.56
CA ARG A 322 -6.39 20.87 7.00
C ARG A 322 -7.12 22.21 6.83
N SER A 323 -7.44 22.86 7.95
CA SER A 323 -8.05 24.18 7.97
C SER A 323 -7.01 25.21 7.51
N GLY A 324 -7.33 25.96 6.46
CA GLY A 324 -6.41 26.91 5.83
C GLY A 324 -6.17 26.72 4.33
N ALA A 325 -6.68 25.65 3.72
CA ALA A 325 -6.64 25.51 2.26
C ALA A 325 -7.77 26.27 1.55
N SER A 326 -8.85 26.69 2.22
CA SER A 326 -10.03 27.20 1.51
C SER A 326 -11.06 27.98 2.34
N SER A 327 -10.68 28.78 3.34
CA SER A 327 -11.64 29.68 4.01
C SER A 327 -11.41 31.14 3.61
N GLY A 328 -11.82 31.47 2.40
CA GLY A 328 -11.91 32.84 1.92
C GLY A 328 -12.45 32.84 0.50
N THR A 329 -13.78 32.83 0.38
CA THR A 329 -14.55 32.58 -0.85
C THR A 329 -14.41 31.16 -1.40
N ALA A 330 -15.54 30.51 -1.72
CA ALA A 330 -15.47 29.26 -2.48
C ALA A 330 -14.62 29.55 -3.73
N PRO A 331 -13.58 28.74 -4.02
CA PRO A 331 -12.79 28.94 -5.23
C PRO A 331 -13.78 29.04 -6.40
N PRO A 332 -13.65 30.07 -7.26
CA PRO A 332 -14.54 30.22 -8.40
C PRO A 332 -14.59 28.89 -9.14
N ASP A 333 -15.80 28.43 -9.47
CA ASP A 333 -15.98 27.17 -10.19
C ASP A 333 -15.04 27.15 -11.40
N ALA A 334 -14.45 25.99 -11.72
CA ALA A 334 -13.45 25.88 -12.78
C ALA A 334 -13.94 26.50 -14.12
N SER A 335 -15.25 26.43 -14.38
CA SER A 335 -15.91 27.10 -15.50
C SER A 335 -15.73 28.61 -15.47
N THR A 336 -15.92 29.23 -14.30
CA THR A 336 -15.82 30.69 -14.11
C THR A 336 -14.40 31.18 -14.36
N ILE A 337 -13.39 30.40 -13.96
CA ILE A 337 -11.98 30.71 -14.21
C ILE A 337 -11.68 30.66 -15.71
N LEU A 338 -12.18 29.64 -16.40
CA LEU A 338 -12.01 29.50 -17.84
C LEU A 338 -12.78 30.58 -18.63
N ASP A 339 -13.95 31.02 -18.14
CA ASP A 339 -14.77 32.08 -18.75
C ASP A 339 -14.12 33.48 -18.63
N GLN A 340 -13.19 33.67 -17.69
CA GLN A 340 -12.45 34.92 -17.52
C GLN A 340 -11.22 35.03 -18.44
N LEU A 341 -10.86 33.96 -19.14
CA LEU A 341 -9.74 33.99 -20.09
C LEU A 341 -10.16 34.73 -21.38
N PRO A 342 -9.29 35.57 -21.97
CA PRO A 342 -9.59 36.27 -23.22
C PRO A 342 -9.96 35.30 -24.35
N GLU A 343 -11.15 35.42 -24.94
CA GLU A 343 -11.62 34.50 -26.00
C GLU A 343 -10.76 34.56 -27.27
N GLU A 344 -10.26 35.75 -27.62
CA GLU A 344 -9.62 36.02 -28.92
C GLU A 344 -8.11 35.77 -28.95
N ALA A 345 -7.46 35.54 -27.80
CA ALA A 345 -6.02 35.35 -27.73
C ALA A 345 -5.62 34.41 -26.59
N LEU A 346 -4.66 33.52 -26.87
CA LEU A 346 -3.99 32.71 -25.85
C LEU A 346 -2.86 33.54 -25.23
N SER A 347 -2.74 33.57 -23.90
CA SER A 347 -1.57 34.16 -23.24
C SER A 347 -0.29 33.37 -23.55
N ASP A 348 0.89 33.93 -23.29
CA ASP A 348 2.16 33.23 -23.52
C ASP A 348 2.26 31.92 -22.72
N GLU A 349 1.74 31.90 -21.48
CA GLU A 349 1.68 30.69 -20.66
C GLU A 349 0.67 29.67 -21.21
N GLU A 350 -0.45 30.15 -21.74
CA GLU A 350 -1.45 29.32 -22.40
C GLU A 350 -0.91 28.70 -23.71
N VAL A 351 -0.17 29.47 -24.50
CA VAL A 351 0.54 28.99 -25.69
C VAL A 351 1.57 27.93 -25.31
N ALA A 352 2.28 28.10 -24.20
CA ALA A 352 3.24 27.10 -23.71
C ALA A 352 2.54 25.78 -23.31
N LEU A 353 1.37 25.85 -22.65
CA LEU A 353 0.56 24.68 -22.32
C LEU A 353 0.04 23.99 -23.58
N ARG A 354 -0.50 24.75 -24.54
CA ARG A 354 -0.92 24.26 -25.85
C ARG A 354 0.22 23.55 -26.58
N GLN A 355 1.40 24.16 -26.64
CA GLN A 355 2.55 23.57 -27.34
C GLN A 355 3.02 22.28 -26.66
N ALA A 356 2.99 22.21 -25.32
CA ALA A 356 3.32 21.00 -24.59
C ALA A 356 2.34 19.84 -24.91
N VAL A 357 1.04 20.14 -25.01
CA VAL A 357 0.00 19.18 -25.40
C VAL A 357 0.20 18.73 -26.86
N LEU A 358 0.37 19.65 -27.80
CA LEU A 358 0.55 19.34 -29.22
C LEU A 358 1.86 18.56 -29.51
N ASN A 359 2.93 18.85 -28.76
CA ASN A 359 4.20 18.12 -28.83
C ASN A 359 4.09 16.70 -28.28
N LEU A 360 3.23 16.47 -27.29
CA LEU A 360 2.96 15.12 -26.81
C LEU A 360 2.15 14.34 -27.85
N LEU A 361 1.12 14.97 -28.41
CA LEU A 361 0.22 14.35 -29.38
C LEU A 361 0.85 14.11 -30.76
N SER A 362 1.94 14.80 -31.12
CA SER A 362 2.68 14.50 -32.35
C SER A 362 3.32 13.11 -32.34
N ARG A 363 3.46 12.48 -31.17
CA ARG A 363 3.93 11.10 -31.00
C ARG A 363 2.80 10.06 -31.08
N GLY A 364 1.55 10.52 -31.20
CA GLY A 364 0.34 9.70 -31.16
C GLY A 364 -0.67 10.20 -30.13
N GLY A 365 -1.93 9.78 -30.27
CA GLY A 365 -2.94 10.06 -29.26
C GLY A 365 -2.60 9.41 -27.92
N CYS A 366 -3.11 9.96 -26.83
CA CYS A 366 -2.89 9.41 -25.50
C CYS A 366 -4.08 9.65 -24.57
N ASN A 367 -4.12 8.91 -23.48
CA ASN A 367 -5.14 9.11 -22.46
C ASN A 367 -4.88 10.41 -21.67
N ILE A 368 -5.92 11.16 -21.33
CA ILE A 368 -5.82 12.46 -20.66
C ILE A 368 -5.13 12.40 -19.30
N PHE A 369 -5.23 11.27 -18.58
CA PHE A 369 -4.53 11.06 -17.32
C PHE A 369 -3.02 10.90 -17.54
N ALA A 370 -2.61 10.21 -18.61
CA ALA A 370 -1.20 10.11 -19.00
C ALA A 370 -0.65 11.46 -19.47
N MET A 371 -1.46 12.23 -20.21
CA MET A 371 -1.12 13.60 -20.62
C MET A 371 -0.93 14.53 -19.42
N ASN A 372 -1.86 14.52 -18.46
CA ASN A 372 -1.78 15.35 -17.25
C ASN A 372 -0.61 14.95 -16.34
N GLY A 373 -0.14 13.70 -16.43
CA GLY A 373 1.07 13.23 -15.72
C GLY A 373 2.38 13.51 -16.46
N HIS A 374 2.34 13.93 -17.72
CA HIS A 374 3.54 14.17 -18.51
C HIS A 374 4.30 15.41 -17.99
N PRO A 375 5.60 15.34 -17.67
CA PRO A 375 6.33 16.42 -16.98
C PRO A 375 6.22 17.80 -17.65
N ALA A 376 6.29 17.85 -18.98
CA ALA A 376 6.19 19.11 -19.73
C ALA A 376 4.78 19.73 -19.65
N VAL A 377 3.74 18.89 -19.72
CA VAL A 377 2.34 19.34 -19.66
C VAL A 377 2.01 19.77 -18.24
N LEU A 378 2.40 19.00 -17.23
CA LEU A 378 2.18 19.34 -15.82
C LEU A 378 2.90 20.64 -15.41
N SER A 379 4.13 20.83 -15.88
CA SER A 379 4.89 22.06 -15.63
C SER A 379 4.22 23.28 -16.25
N ALA A 380 3.80 23.19 -17.52
CA ALA A 380 3.07 24.27 -18.19
C ALA A 380 1.69 24.51 -17.55
N LYS A 381 0.99 23.44 -17.16
CA LYS A 381 -0.32 23.52 -16.47
C LYS A 381 -0.18 24.32 -15.19
N ARG A 382 0.76 23.98 -14.31
CA ARG A 382 0.95 24.65 -13.02
C ARG A 382 1.35 26.12 -13.11
N ARG A 383 1.89 26.55 -14.25
CA ARG A 383 2.25 27.97 -14.48
C ARG A 383 1.05 28.82 -14.87
N PHE A 384 0.01 28.20 -15.43
CA PHE A 384 -1.12 28.90 -16.06
C PHE A 384 -2.46 28.59 -15.39
N LEU A 385 -2.79 27.29 -15.26
CA LEU A 385 -4.06 26.84 -14.70
C LEU A 385 -3.93 26.56 -13.19
N PRO A 386 -4.88 27.04 -12.38
CA PRO A 386 -5.06 26.56 -11.01
C PRO A 386 -5.23 25.03 -10.98
N ASP A 387 -4.86 24.41 -9.86
CA ASP A 387 -4.89 22.95 -9.70
C ASP A 387 -6.33 22.41 -9.80
N GLU A 388 -7.31 23.25 -9.46
CA GLU A 388 -8.74 22.99 -9.51
C GLU A 388 -9.29 22.87 -10.93
N VAL A 389 -8.65 23.49 -11.93
CA VAL A 389 -9.13 23.48 -13.32
C VAL A 389 -8.69 22.17 -14.00
N PRO A 390 -9.62 21.30 -14.42
CA PRO A 390 -9.27 20.07 -15.14
C PRO A 390 -8.63 20.40 -16.49
N LEU A 391 -7.56 19.68 -16.83
CA LEU A 391 -6.89 19.85 -18.13
C LEU A 391 -7.86 19.58 -19.30
N ARG A 392 -8.84 18.69 -19.09
CA ARG A 392 -9.90 18.39 -20.06
C ARG A 392 -10.72 19.61 -20.44
N ASP A 393 -11.23 20.31 -19.44
CA ASP A 393 -12.14 21.44 -19.65
C ASP A 393 -11.41 22.59 -20.36
N TRP A 394 -10.12 22.77 -20.03
CA TRP A 394 -9.26 23.70 -20.76
C TRP A 394 -9.03 23.25 -22.23
N ILE A 395 -8.70 21.98 -22.47
CA ILE A 395 -8.51 21.45 -23.85
C ILE A 395 -9.78 21.68 -24.68
N ASP A 396 -10.94 21.26 -24.17
CA ASP A 396 -12.21 21.32 -24.89
C ASP A 396 -12.61 22.77 -25.22
N ARG A 397 -12.37 23.72 -24.31
CA ARG A 397 -12.76 25.13 -24.49
C ARG A 397 -11.75 25.96 -25.28
N ARG A 398 -10.46 25.71 -25.13
CA ARG A 398 -9.41 26.63 -25.63
C ARG A 398 -8.69 26.11 -26.86
N ILE A 399 -8.53 24.80 -26.99
CA ILE A 399 -7.85 24.17 -28.14
C ILE A 399 -8.68 23.06 -28.79
N GLY A 400 -9.99 23.02 -28.53
CA GLY A 400 -10.92 22.00 -29.03
C GLY A 400 -11.03 21.96 -30.56
N GLY A 401 -10.61 23.03 -31.25
CA GLY A 401 -10.49 23.07 -32.71
C GLY A 401 -9.30 22.26 -33.25
N GLU A 402 -8.24 22.10 -32.47
CA GLU A 402 -7.00 21.43 -32.86
C GLU A 402 -6.88 20.02 -32.28
N VAL A 403 -7.49 19.82 -31.11
CA VAL A 403 -7.42 18.60 -30.31
C VAL A 403 -8.83 18.15 -30.01
N GLU A 404 -9.07 16.85 -30.11
CA GLU A 404 -10.34 16.23 -29.73
C GLU A 404 -10.13 15.35 -28.51
N VAL A 405 -11.00 15.51 -27.51
CA VAL A 405 -11.11 14.59 -26.36
C VAL A 405 -12.33 13.71 -26.56
N THR A 406 -12.10 12.42 -26.83
CA THR A 406 -13.17 11.44 -26.99
C THR A 406 -13.87 11.14 -25.66
N ALA A 407 -15.06 10.55 -25.70
CA ALA A 407 -15.80 10.12 -24.50
C ALA A 407 -15.08 9.09 -23.60
N LYS A 408 -13.96 8.51 -24.06
CA LYS A 408 -13.11 7.59 -23.30
C LYS A 408 -11.87 8.27 -22.72
N ASP A 409 -11.88 9.60 -22.62
CA ASP A 409 -10.75 10.42 -22.16
C ASP A 409 -9.47 10.21 -23.00
N TRP A 410 -9.64 9.82 -24.26
CA TRP A 410 -8.54 9.72 -25.22
C TRP A 410 -8.42 11.03 -25.98
N VAL A 411 -7.22 11.59 -26.02
CA VAL A 411 -6.89 12.87 -26.62
C VAL A 411 -6.09 12.62 -27.89
N CYS A 412 -6.51 13.21 -29.01
CA CYS A 412 -5.81 13.11 -30.29
C CYS A 412 -5.85 14.44 -31.04
N LYS A 413 -4.90 14.65 -31.97
CA LYS A 413 -4.99 15.78 -32.92
C LYS A 413 -6.18 15.55 -33.83
N ARG A 414 -6.98 16.59 -34.04
CA ARG A 414 -8.05 16.57 -35.03
C ARG A 414 -7.39 16.48 -36.41
N SER A 415 -7.71 15.45 -37.19
CA SER A 415 -7.21 15.32 -38.56
C SER A 415 -7.87 16.36 -39.46
N GLU A 416 -7.08 17.12 -40.22
CA GLU A 416 -7.56 18.16 -41.15
C GLU A 416 -8.38 17.60 -42.33
N GLU A 417 -8.52 16.28 -42.47
CA GLU A 417 -9.05 15.60 -43.67
C GLU A 417 -10.56 15.33 -43.71
N GLU A 418 -11.38 15.75 -42.74
CA GLU A 418 -12.84 15.75 -42.93
C GLU A 418 -13.38 17.17 -43.17
N PRO A 419 -13.60 17.58 -44.43
CA PRO A 419 -14.37 18.78 -44.70
C PRO A 419 -15.78 18.59 -44.13
N ALA A 420 -16.18 19.54 -43.27
CA ALA A 420 -17.49 19.59 -42.64
C ALA A 420 -18.59 19.28 -43.67
N LYS A 421 -19.28 18.14 -43.51
CA LYS A 421 -20.58 17.90 -44.12
C LYS A 421 -21.56 18.88 -43.50
N ASN A 422 -21.61 20.06 -44.10
CA ASN A 422 -22.54 21.13 -43.77
C ASN A 422 -23.95 20.67 -44.18
N PRO A 423 -24.94 20.57 -43.28
CA PRO A 423 -26.32 20.33 -43.68
C PRO A 423 -26.89 21.63 -44.28
N ALA A 424 -26.78 21.76 -45.61
CA ALA A 424 -27.36 22.86 -46.36
C ALA A 424 -28.90 22.85 -46.26
N ALA A 425 -29.43 23.90 -45.63
CA ALA A 425 -30.60 24.69 -46.02
C ALA A 425 -31.67 24.02 -46.92
N HIS A 426 -32.84 23.78 -46.34
CA HIS A 426 -34.09 23.73 -47.09
C HIS A 426 -34.82 25.06 -47.00
N GLY A 427 -35.11 25.60 -48.18
CA GLY A 427 -35.67 26.92 -48.40
C GLY A 427 -37.11 27.08 -47.94
N THR A 428 -37.41 28.34 -47.67
CA THR A 428 -38.72 28.94 -47.54
C THR A 428 -39.52 28.81 -48.84
N GLY A 429 -40.75 28.32 -48.74
CA GLY A 429 -41.73 28.29 -49.82
C GLY A 429 -43.13 27.98 -49.27
N ALA A 430 -43.94 29.02 -49.13
CA ALA A 430 -45.29 28.99 -48.57
C ALA A 430 -46.31 28.35 -49.51
N ALA A 431 -47.22 27.54 -48.96
CA ALA A 431 -48.69 27.60 -49.13
C ALA A 431 -49.35 26.26 -48.77
N GLY A 432 -50.41 26.31 -47.94
CA GLY A 432 -51.45 25.28 -47.89
C GLY A 432 -51.51 24.41 -46.63
N ALA A 433 -52.37 24.81 -45.68
CA ALA A 433 -53.15 23.86 -44.87
C ALA A 433 -54.19 23.14 -45.77
N PRO A 434 -54.87 22.04 -45.38
CA PRO A 434 -55.05 21.52 -44.01
C PRO A 434 -55.02 19.98 -43.85
N ALA A 435 -55.31 19.54 -42.62
CA ALA A 435 -55.88 18.25 -42.19
C ALA A 435 -54.92 17.19 -41.58
N ALA A 436 -55.14 16.96 -40.28
CA ALA A 436 -54.82 15.76 -39.50
C ALA A 436 -55.47 14.49 -40.15
N PRO A 437 -55.11 13.22 -39.83
CA PRO A 437 -54.89 12.74 -38.45
C PRO A 437 -53.82 11.64 -38.21
N ALA A 438 -53.49 11.51 -36.92
CA ALA A 438 -53.11 10.32 -36.16
C ALA A 438 -52.55 9.07 -36.90
N GLY A 439 -51.32 8.69 -36.55
CA GLY A 439 -50.76 7.37 -36.83
C GLY A 439 -49.60 7.02 -35.89
N LYS A 440 -49.88 6.25 -34.85
CA LYS A 440 -48.88 5.57 -34.00
C LYS A 440 -48.15 4.52 -34.85
N GLY A 441 -46.85 4.65 -35.02
CA GLY A 441 -46.00 3.68 -35.71
C GLY A 441 -44.88 3.18 -34.79
N ASN A 442 -45.02 1.96 -34.27
CA ASN A 442 -43.97 1.23 -33.56
C ASN A 442 -42.82 0.88 -34.51
N GLY A 443 -41.71 1.62 -34.42
CA GLY A 443 -40.45 1.29 -35.09
C GLY A 443 -39.66 0.24 -34.30
N LYS A 444 -39.78 -1.01 -34.74
CA LYS A 444 -38.98 -2.17 -34.34
C LYS A 444 -37.49 -1.91 -34.65
N PHE A 445 -36.67 -1.69 -33.62
CA PHE A 445 -35.21 -1.60 -33.75
C PHE A 445 -34.63 -3.02 -33.79
N GLU A 446 -34.10 -3.41 -34.95
CA GLU A 446 -33.21 -4.58 -35.07
C GLU A 446 -31.82 -4.24 -34.50
N PRO A 447 -31.21 -5.09 -33.66
CA PRO A 447 -29.85 -4.88 -33.20
C PRO A 447 -28.86 -5.35 -34.27
N LYS A 448 -28.27 -4.40 -35.00
CA LYS A 448 -27.10 -4.65 -35.87
C LYS A 448 -25.84 -4.82 -35.03
N GLY A 449 -25.17 -5.96 -35.26
CA GLY A 449 -23.71 -6.07 -35.33
C GLY A 449 -22.92 -5.82 -34.06
N LYS A 450 -22.67 -6.88 -33.29
CA LYS A 450 -21.51 -6.98 -32.39
C LYS A 450 -20.25 -6.91 -33.26
N VAL A 451 -19.53 -5.79 -33.17
CA VAL A 451 -18.17 -5.68 -33.70
C VAL A 451 -17.23 -6.01 -32.56
N ASP A 452 -16.35 -6.99 -32.77
CA ASP A 452 -15.45 -7.54 -31.76
C ASP A 452 -14.54 -6.44 -31.18
N ALA A 453 -14.62 -6.27 -29.86
CA ALA A 453 -13.73 -5.39 -29.12
C ALA A 453 -12.34 -6.06 -29.01
N PRO A 454 -11.24 -5.29 -29.13
CA PRO A 454 -9.89 -5.84 -28.92
C PRO A 454 -9.70 -6.29 -27.47
N PRO A 455 -8.86 -7.33 -27.24
CA PRO A 455 -8.72 -7.98 -25.95
C PRO A 455 -8.15 -7.04 -24.87
N ARG A 456 -8.75 -7.07 -23.69
CA ARG A 456 -8.33 -6.30 -22.50
C ARG A 456 -7.09 -6.95 -21.86
N VAL A 457 -5.92 -6.32 -21.99
CA VAL A 457 -4.60 -6.85 -21.55
C VAL A 457 -4.39 -6.91 -20.02
N GLY A 458 -5.41 -6.71 -19.18
CA GLY A 458 -5.25 -6.66 -17.71
C GLY A 458 -5.91 -7.78 -16.91
N VAL A 459 -6.91 -8.47 -17.46
CA VAL A 459 -7.71 -9.47 -16.71
C VAL A 459 -7.07 -10.86 -16.72
N ASP A 460 -6.28 -11.14 -17.76
CA ASP A 460 -5.72 -12.47 -17.97
C ASP A 460 -4.61 -12.81 -16.97
N SER A 461 -3.83 -11.80 -16.53
CA SER A 461 -2.72 -12.02 -15.59
C SER A 461 -3.19 -12.50 -14.22
N THR A 462 -4.20 -11.85 -13.63
CA THR A 462 -4.75 -12.25 -12.31
C THR A 462 -5.34 -13.66 -12.37
N ARG A 463 -6.00 -14.00 -13.49
CA ARG A 463 -6.58 -15.34 -13.70
C ARG A 463 -5.51 -16.41 -13.85
N MET A 464 -4.41 -16.13 -14.57
CA MET A 464 -3.29 -17.06 -14.67
C MET A 464 -2.62 -17.31 -13.31
N ILE A 465 -2.47 -16.29 -12.48
CA ILE A 465 -1.91 -16.47 -11.13
C ILE A 465 -2.85 -17.31 -10.25
N ALA A 466 -4.16 -17.06 -10.31
CA ALA A 466 -5.16 -17.87 -9.61
C ALA A 466 -5.12 -19.35 -10.07
N ASP A 467 -5.09 -19.59 -11.38
CA ASP A 467 -5.05 -20.95 -11.92
C ASP A 467 -3.74 -21.67 -11.59
N ASN A 468 -2.61 -20.96 -11.56
CA ASN A 468 -1.33 -21.53 -11.12
C ASN A 468 -1.35 -21.92 -9.64
N PHE A 469 -1.98 -21.10 -8.78
CA PHE A 469 -2.17 -21.44 -7.38
C PHE A 469 -2.97 -22.75 -7.25
N PHE A 470 -4.13 -22.87 -7.89
CA PHE A 470 -4.94 -24.10 -7.79
C PHE A 470 -4.23 -25.33 -8.38
N LYS A 471 -3.44 -25.17 -9.45
CA LYS A 471 -2.63 -26.26 -10.02
C LYS A 471 -1.50 -26.74 -9.10
N SER A 472 -1.01 -25.87 -8.21
CA SER A 472 0.03 -26.25 -7.24
C SER A 472 -0.49 -27.03 -6.03
N LEU A 473 -1.82 -27.05 -5.82
CA LEU A 473 -2.43 -27.78 -4.70
C LEU A 473 -2.63 -29.26 -5.06
N PRO A 474 -2.51 -30.19 -4.09
CA PRO A 474 -2.82 -31.59 -4.32
C PRO A 474 -4.28 -31.77 -4.76
N ALA A 475 -4.52 -32.56 -5.81
CA ALA A 475 -5.87 -32.77 -6.35
C ALA A 475 -6.75 -33.59 -5.38
N ASP A 476 -6.17 -34.60 -4.74
CA ASP A 476 -6.92 -35.63 -3.99
C ASP A 476 -6.86 -35.45 -2.47
N SER A 477 -6.21 -34.38 -1.99
CA SER A 477 -6.09 -34.08 -0.56
C SER A 477 -6.02 -32.59 -0.28
N PHE A 478 -6.40 -32.21 0.92
CA PHE A 478 -6.12 -30.90 1.47
C PHE A 478 -4.74 -30.89 2.11
N THR A 479 -4.05 -29.77 1.97
CA THR A 479 -2.90 -29.48 2.83
C THR A 479 -3.37 -29.24 4.27
N PRO A 480 -2.51 -29.39 5.29
CA PRO A 480 -2.91 -29.15 6.68
C PRO A 480 -3.50 -27.75 6.93
N ALA A 481 -3.01 -26.73 6.21
CA ALA A 481 -3.55 -25.39 6.29
C ALA A 481 -4.96 -25.29 5.65
N GLU A 482 -5.19 -26.00 4.54
CA GLU A 482 -6.50 -26.08 3.90
C GLU A 482 -7.53 -26.80 4.79
N ASP A 483 -7.14 -27.88 5.47
CA ASP A 483 -8.00 -28.57 6.45
C ASP A 483 -8.39 -27.61 7.59
N MET A 484 -7.44 -26.85 8.14
CA MET A 484 -7.76 -25.85 9.17
C MET A 484 -8.75 -24.78 8.68
N LEU A 485 -8.60 -24.31 7.43
CA LEU A 485 -9.54 -23.36 6.84
C LEU A 485 -10.92 -24.00 6.66
N ARG A 486 -11.00 -25.22 6.12
CA ARG A 486 -12.23 -25.99 5.99
C ARG A 486 -12.93 -26.16 7.34
N ASP A 487 -12.21 -26.65 8.35
CA ASP A 487 -12.73 -26.91 9.68
C ASP A 487 -13.22 -25.63 10.36
N SER A 488 -12.50 -24.51 10.21
CA SER A 488 -12.94 -23.22 10.75
C SER A 488 -14.23 -22.71 10.08
N ILE A 489 -14.42 -22.95 8.78
CA ILE A 489 -15.66 -22.58 8.08
C ILE A 489 -16.81 -23.48 8.54
N LEU A 490 -16.58 -24.80 8.67
CA LEU A 490 -17.60 -25.74 9.15
C LEU A 490 -17.99 -25.43 10.61
N ALA A 491 -17.02 -25.16 11.48
CA ALA A 491 -17.27 -24.75 12.86
C ALA A 491 -18.02 -23.41 12.93
N PHE A 492 -17.72 -22.46 12.03
CA PHE A 492 -18.49 -21.22 11.92
C PHE A 492 -19.96 -21.48 11.54
N LEU A 493 -20.21 -22.38 10.58
CA LEU A 493 -21.57 -22.77 10.18
C LEU A 493 -22.31 -23.52 11.29
N GLU A 494 -21.64 -24.40 12.01
CA GLU A 494 -22.21 -25.17 13.12
C GLU A 494 -22.59 -24.27 14.30
N ASN A 495 -21.76 -23.27 14.61
CA ASN A 495 -22.02 -22.31 15.69
C ASN A 495 -22.91 -21.14 15.27
N TRP A 496 -23.45 -21.14 14.05
CA TRP A 496 -24.29 -20.07 13.54
C TRP A 496 -25.69 -20.12 14.16
N THR A 497 -26.04 -19.13 14.99
CA THR A 497 -27.30 -19.09 15.75
C THR A 497 -28.30 -18.06 15.25
N GLU A 498 -27.93 -17.22 14.29
CA GLU A 498 -28.87 -16.25 13.74
C GLU A 498 -29.89 -16.93 12.82
N GLU A 499 -31.11 -16.38 12.79
CA GLU A 499 -32.21 -16.87 11.97
C GLU A 499 -31.90 -16.78 10.46
N GLU A 500 -31.21 -15.70 10.03
CA GLU A 500 -30.77 -15.55 8.65
C GLU A 500 -29.60 -16.48 8.32
N ALA A 501 -29.59 -17.05 7.11
CA ALA A 501 -28.49 -17.87 6.64
C ALA A 501 -27.15 -17.11 6.66
N PRO A 502 -26.04 -17.76 7.08
CA PRO A 502 -24.75 -17.10 7.18
C PRO A 502 -24.27 -16.60 5.82
N THR A 503 -23.94 -15.31 5.75
CA THR A 503 -23.35 -14.74 4.53
C THR A 503 -21.85 -14.98 4.51
N LEU A 504 -21.27 -15.10 3.31
CA LEU A 504 -19.82 -15.22 3.12
C LEU A 504 -19.06 -14.03 3.74
N ALA A 505 -19.69 -12.85 3.76
CA ALA A 505 -19.14 -11.67 4.41
C ALA A 505 -19.06 -11.84 5.94
N LYS A 506 -20.09 -12.41 6.58
CA LYS A 506 -20.08 -12.71 8.02
C LYS A 506 -19.07 -13.81 8.36
N ALA A 507 -18.93 -14.83 7.52
CA ALA A 507 -17.88 -15.84 7.67
C ALA A 507 -16.46 -15.21 7.65
N MET A 508 -16.24 -14.17 6.83
CA MET A 508 -14.96 -13.45 6.81
C MET A 508 -14.71 -12.55 8.04
N LEU A 509 -15.75 -12.23 8.80
CA LEU A 509 -15.62 -11.51 10.07
C LEU A 509 -15.24 -12.44 11.22
N ASP A 510 -15.44 -13.76 11.08
CA ASP A 510 -14.94 -14.72 12.06
C ASP A 510 -13.41 -14.68 12.15
N ALA A 511 -12.89 -14.68 13.38
CA ALA A 511 -11.45 -14.51 13.63
C ALA A 511 -10.64 -15.72 13.12
N MET A 512 -11.15 -16.94 13.32
CA MET A 512 -10.47 -18.17 12.93
C MET A 512 -10.49 -18.35 11.42
N VAL A 513 -11.63 -18.11 10.77
CA VAL A 513 -11.74 -18.15 9.29
C VAL A 513 -10.79 -17.12 8.67
N ARG A 514 -10.69 -15.92 9.23
CA ARG A 514 -9.79 -14.87 8.71
C ARG A 514 -8.32 -15.24 8.86
N GLN A 515 -7.94 -15.80 10.01
CA GLN A 515 -6.57 -16.28 10.26
C GLN A 515 -6.20 -17.41 9.30
N CYS A 516 -7.06 -18.43 9.17
CA CYS A 516 -6.81 -19.57 8.29
C CYS A 516 -6.80 -19.14 6.81
N LYS A 517 -7.68 -18.22 6.41
CA LYS A 517 -7.69 -17.64 5.07
C LYS A 517 -6.35 -16.97 4.73
N ALA A 518 -5.76 -16.23 5.66
CA ALA A 518 -4.49 -15.55 5.46
C ALA A 518 -3.31 -16.53 5.30
N ASN A 519 -3.44 -17.74 5.84
CA ASN A 519 -2.45 -18.81 5.74
C ASN A 519 -2.58 -19.64 4.45
N VAL A 520 -3.82 -19.84 3.96
CA VAL A 520 -4.10 -20.68 2.79
C VAL A 520 -4.08 -19.90 1.47
N LEU A 521 -4.66 -18.69 1.44
CA LEU A 521 -4.86 -17.97 0.19
C LEU A 521 -3.68 -17.03 -0.13
N PRO A 522 -3.29 -16.88 -1.41
CA PRO A 522 -2.28 -15.93 -1.83
C PRO A 522 -2.64 -14.50 -1.43
N LYS A 523 -1.64 -13.75 -0.95
CA LYS A 523 -1.84 -12.33 -0.64
C LYS A 523 -2.09 -11.51 -1.90
N GLY A 524 -2.80 -10.39 -1.74
CA GLY A 524 -3.25 -9.55 -2.85
C GLY A 524 -4.66 -9.89 -3.36
N ASN A 525 -5.39 -10.78 -2.68
CA ASN A 525 -6.76 -11.20 -3.05
C ASN A 525 -6.87 -11.72 -4.49
N VAL A 526 -5.80 -12.35 -5.00
CA VAL A 526 -5.80 -12.95 -6.34
C VAL A 526 -6.80 -14.11 -6.42
N VAL A 527 -6.92 -14.89 -5.34
CA VAL A 527 -7.92 -15.94 -5.17
C VAL A 527 -8.85 -15.52 -4.04
N SER A 528 -10.14 -15.40 -4.35
CA SER A 528 -11.15 -15.07 -3.35
C SER A 528 -11.52 -16.29 -2.51
N LEU A 529 -12.01 -16.07 -1.27
CA LEU A 529 -12.52 -17.17 -0.43
C LEU A 529 -13.68 -17.91 -1.12
N LYS A 530 -14.53 -17.17 -1.85
CA LYS A 530 -15.59 -17.73 -2.69
C LYS A 530 -15.05 -18.75 -3.68
N GLU A 531 -14.05 -18.34 -4.48
CA GLU A 531 -13.48 -19.19 -5.53
C GLU A 531 -12.77 -20.42 -4.95
N TRP A 532 -12.08 -20.26 -3.81
CA TRP A 532 -11.47 -21.38 -3.11
C TRP A 532 -12.53 -22.38 -2.61
N ILE A 533 -13.60 -21.91 -1.96
CA ILE A 533 -14.71 -22.77 -1.52
C ILE A 533 -15.33 -23.51 -2.72
N GLU A 534 -15.65 -22.80 -3.81
CA GLU A 534 -16.26 -23.40 -5.00
C GLU A 534 -15.37 -24.47 -5.65
N ARG A 535 -14.04 -24.26 -5.72
CA ARG A 535 -13.11 -25.20 -6.36
C ARG A 535 -12.66 -26.34 -5.45
N ARG A 536 -12.52 -26.09 -4.14
CA ARG A 536 -11.92 -27.03 -3.18
C ARG A 536 -12.94 -27.70 -2.28
N LEU A 537 -13.95 -26.96 -1.83
CA LEU A 537 -15.02 -27.46 -0.95
C LEU A 537 -16.36 -27.58 -1.67
N GLY A 538 -16.41 -27.47 -3.01
CA GLY A 538 -17.66 -27.49 -3.76
C GLY A 538 -18.46 -28.79 -3.60
N GLY A 539 -17.85 -29.87 -3.11
CA GLY A 539 -18.55 -31.11 -2.75
C GLY A 539 -19.28 -31.04 -1.40
N GLU A 540 -18.82 -30.21 -0.47
CA GLU A 540 -19.28 -30.16 0.92
C GLU A 540 -20.05 -28.88 1.24
N LEU A 541 -19.66 -27.76 0.62
CA LEU A 541 -20.23 -26.44 0.83
C LEU A 541 -20.76 -25.92 -0.50
N GLU A 542 -21.84 -25.15 -0.41
CA GLU A 542 -22.38 -24.39 -1.53
C GLU A 542 -22.47 -22.91 -1.19
N ILE A 543 -22.29 -22.08 -2.23
CA ILE A 543 -22.46 -20.63 -2.14
C ILE A 543 -23.58 -20.23 -3.08
N VAL A 544 -24.67 -19.70 -2.53
CA VAL A 544 -25.87 -19.29 -3.26
C VAL A 544 -26.09 -17.79 -3.10
N ARG A 545 -26.72 -17.13 -4.06
CA ARG A 545 -27.20 -15.75 -3.87
C ARG A 545 -28.61 -15.79 -3.29
N ASN A 546 -28.81 -15.13 -2.15
CA ASN A 546 -30.14 -14.96 -1.58
C ASN A 546 -30.94 -13.87 -2.33
N GLU A 547 -32.21 -13.67 -1.94
CA GLU A 547 -33.11 -12.67 -2.54
C GLU A 547 -32.58 -11.23 -2.45
N LYS A 548 -31.76 -10.95 -1.43
CA LYS A 548 -31.10 -9.65 -1.22
C LYS A 548 -29.83 -9.48 -2.08
N GLY A 549 -29.47 -10.49 -2.89
CA GLY A 549 -28.27 -10.51 -3.73
C GLY A 549 -26.97 -10.83 -2.98
N ASN A 550 -27.04 -11.15 -1.69
CA ASN A 550 -25.89 -11.50 -0.87
C ASN A 550 -25.49 -12.96 -1.09
N LEU A 551 -24.18 -13.23 -1.07
CA LEU A 551 -23.65 -14.60 -1.11
C LEU A 551 -23.83 -15.25 0.26
N VAL A 552 -24.71 -16.24 0.35
CA VAL A 552 -24.90 -17.10 1.51
C VAL A 552 -24.11 -18.39 1.32
N ILE A 553 -23.56 -18.92 2.41
CA ILE A 553 -22.79 -20.15 2.44
C ILE A 553 -23.54 -21.19 3.28
N GLY A 554 -23.63 -22.43 2.79
CA GLY A 554 -24.31 -23.52 3.49
C GLY A 554 -23.69 -24.87 3.20
N ILE A 555 -24.06 -25.88 3.98
CA ILE A 555 -23.65 -27.27 3.75
C ILE A 555 -24.44 -27.80 2.54
N ARG A 556 -23.72 -28.36 1.57
CA ARG A 556 -24.31 -28.86 0.33
C ARG A 556 -25.27 -30.00 0.62
N GLY A 557 -26.49 -29.91 0.11
CA GLY A 557 -27.54 -30.91 0.29
C GLY A 557 -28.40 -30.70 1.54
N ASP A 558 -28.07 -29.73 2.40
CA ASP A 558 -29.03 -29.23 3.38
C ASP A 558 -30.14 -28.49 2.61
N PRO A 559 -31.42 -28.90 2.70
CA PRO A 559 -32.48 -28.36 1.85
C PRO A 559 -32.82 -26.87 2.06
N GLU A 560 -32.21 -26.17 3.03
CA GLU A 560 -32.62 -24.81 3.40
C GLU A 560 -31.53 -23.75 3.69
N PRO A 561 -30.51 -23.52 2.84
CA PRO A 561 -29.66 -22.34 2.98
C PRO A 561 -30.37 -21.04 2.57
N ALA A 562 -31.48 -21.11 1.82
CA ALA A 562 -32.19 -19.93 1.31
C ALA A 562 -33.53 -19.62 2.02
N LYS A 563 -34.11 -20.55 2.79
CA LYS A 563 -35.52 -20.44 3.25
C LYS A 563 -35.73 -19.93 4.68
N ARG A 564 -34.70 -19.85 5.54
CA ARG A 564 -34.87 -19.38 6.94
C ARG A 564 -35.20 -17.87 7.09
N GLY A 565 -35.34 -17.11 6.01
CA GLY A 565 -35.68 -15.68 6.06
C GLY A 565 -37.13 -15.31 5.72
N ALA A 566 -37.98 -16.29 5.38
CA ALA A 566 -39.36 -16.05 5.00
C ALA A 566 -40.33 -16.59 6.06
N SER A 567 -40.71 -15.70 6.99
CA SER A 567 -41.88 -15.75 7.88
C SER A 567 -42.83 -16.91 7.62
N GLN A 568 -42.74 -17.97 8.42
CA GLN A 568 -43.83 -18.93 8.56
C GLN A 568 -44.76 -18.45 9.67
N ASP A 569 -45.69 -17.60 9.25
CA ASP A 569 -46.92 -17.28 9.94
C ASP A 569 -47.69 -18.59 10.18
N TRP A 570 -47.61 -19.11 11.41
CA TRP A 570 -48.48 -20.17 11.92
C TRP A 570 -49.43 -19.57 12.96
N ASP A 571 -50.26 -18.63 12.53
CA ASP A 571 -51.60 -18.49 13.10
C ASP A 571 -52.48 -19.63 12.56
N GLN A 572 -52.45 -20.76 13.28
CA GLN A 572 -53.57 -21.66 13.43
C GLN A 572 -53.30 -22.62 14.59
N GLY A 573 -53.74 -22.23 15.78
CA GLY A 573 -54.15 -23.19 16.81
C GLY A 573 -55.37 -23.99 16.30
N PRO A 574 -55.58 -25.22 16.82
CA PRO A 574 -56.38 -25.30 18.04
C PRO A 574 -55.91 -26.39 19.00
N GLY A 575 -56.19 -26.20 20.30
CA GLY A 575 -56.21 -27.34 21.23
C GLY A 575 -55.92 -27.03 22.68
N LYS A 576 -56.88 -26.40 23.38
CA LYS A 576 -57.06 -26.64 24.81
C LYS A 576 -57.35 -28.13 25.02
N ALA A 577 -56.57 -28.81 25.86
CA ALA A 577 -57.05 -29.95 26.65
C ALA A 577 -56.31 -30.00 27.99
N ALA A 578 -57.11 -30.13 29.04
CA ALA A 578 -56.76 -30.08 30.44
C ALA A 578 -56.10 -31.37 30.97
N ARG A 579 -55.33 -31.21 32.06
CA ARG A 579 -55.17 -32.11 33.22
C ARG A 579 -54.27 -31.34 34.21
N ALA A 580 -54.66 -30.95 35.43
CA ALA A 580 -55.31 -31.70 36.51
C ALA A 580 -54.63 -33.06 36.72
N GLU A 581 -53.51 -33.07 37.43
CA GLU A 581 -53.35 -33.59 38.80
C GLU A 581 -52.01 -33.12 39.39
#